data_AF-A0A1X0DPA7-F1
#
_entry.id   AF-A0A1X0DPA7-F1
#
_cell.length_a   1.000
_cell.length_b   1.000
_cell.length_c   1.000
_cell.angle_alpha   90.00
_cell.angle_beta   90.00
_cell.angle_gamma   90.00
#
_symmetry.space_group_name_H-M   'P 1'
#
loop_
_entity.id
_entity.type
_entity.pdbx_description
1 polymer ?
#
loop_
_entity_poly.entity_id
_entity_poly.type
_entity_poly.pdbx_seq_one_letter_code
_entity_poly.pdbx_strand_id
1 'polypeptide(L)'
;MRGSPRQFVNVALWPFDSPQAADQWVQQAGDSDAWRFDAGQTALRFVNEYLGFTEVNQIVGVDERGDHAWVKVGQSVGNSTHTAANIHLQRVGSAVVAPWVVVGTEDNLLTLDSPVYGSTVAGQTISAGGKITGVDECIGVRILQQGRTLGEARCVMAGGSSSPWSNPVTISGVQTGPVTVVAWTGGHVERVETFAITGLHAN
;
A
#
# COMPACT_ATOMS: atom_id res chain seq x y z
N MET A 1 22.50 -6.24 -19.98
CA MET A 1 22.24 -7.70 -19.96
C MET A 1 20.85 -7.90 -19.38
N ARG A 2 19.97 -8.69 -20.01
CA ARG A 2 18.63 -8.98 -19.46
C ARG A 2 18.76 -10.11 -18.44
N GLY A 3 18.11 -9.99 -17.27
CA GLY A 3 17.95 -11.09 -16.32
C GLY A 3 16.94 -12.12 -16.84
N SER A 4 16.87 -13.28 -16.21
CA SER A 4 15.79 -14.26 -16.48
C SER A 4 14.41 -13.59 -16.27
N PRO A 5 13.37 -13.94 -17.06
CA PRO A 5 12.06 -13.34 -16.91
C PRO A 5 11.51 -13.58 -15.50
N ARG A 6 11.33 -12.50 -14.72
CA ARG A 6 10.64 -12.58 -13.43
C ARG A 6 9.14 -12.70 -13.68
N GLN A 7 8.49 -13.64 -13.01
CA GLN A 7 7.04 -13.73 -13.06
C GLN A 7 6.45 -12.66 -12.14
N PHE A 8 5.78 -11.67 -12.74
CA PHE A 8 5.05 -10.66 -12.01
C PHE A 8 3.56 -11.00 -12.04
N VAL A 9 3.02 -11.43 -10.90
CA VAL A 9 1.62 -11.91 -10.75
C VAL A 9 0.76 -10.97 -9.91
N ASN A 10 1.36 -9.89 -9.42
CA ASN A 10 0.75 -8.96 -8.47
C ASN A 10 0.18 -7.73 -9.19
N VAL A 11 -0.66 -6.96 -8.48
CA VAL A 11 -1.07 -5.62 -8.87
C VAL A 11 0.06 -4.66 -8.51
N ALA A 12 0.66 -4.03 -9.52
CA ALA A 12 1.73 -3.05 -9.34
C ALA A 12 1.15 -1.70 -8.90
N LEU A 13 1.22 -1.36 -7.61
CA LEU A 13 0.56 -0.14 -7.10
C LEU A 13 1.38 1.11 -7.33
N TRP A 14 2.67 1.07 -6.99
CA TRP A 14 3.55 2.23 -7.03
C TRP A 14 5.02 1.82 -6.85
N PRO A 15 6.02 2.47 -7.49
CA PRO A 15 5.90 3.64 -8.36
C PRO A 15 5.63 3.31 -9.83
N PHE A 16 5.57 2.02 -10.18
CA PHE A 16 5.30 1.56 -11.54
C PHE A 16 3.94 0.87 -11.58
N ASP A 17 3.20 1.09 -12.65
CA ASP A 17 1.92 0.43 -12.92
C ASP A 17 2.08 -0.88 -13.71
N SER A 18 3.29 -1.16 -14.20
CA SER A 18 3.60 -2.30 -15.06
C SER A 18 5.10 -2.64 -15.08
N PRO A 19 5.46 -3.90 -15.39
CA PRO A 19 6.86 -4.27 -15.63
C PRO A 19 7.52 -3.52 -16.77
N GLN A 20 6.76 -3.15 -17.81
CA GLN A 20 7.27 -2.40 -18.95
C GLN A 20 7.65 -0.97 -18.53
N ALA A 21 6.84 -0.31 -17.70
CA ALA A 21 7.17 1.01 -17.16
C ALA A 21 8.44 0.98 -16.31
N ALA A 22 8.60 -0.06 -15.46
CA ALA A 22 9.82 -0.25 -14.67
C ALA A 22 11.06 -0.44 -15.56
N ASP A 23 10.97 -1.30 -16.58
CA ASP A 23 12.07 -1.55 -17.50
C ASP A 23 12.46 -0.30 -18.30
N GLN A 24 11.48 0.49 -18.75
CA GLN A 24 11.72 1.77 -19.43
C GLN A 24 12.41 2.77 -18.50
N TRP A 25 11.95 2.88 -17.25
CA TRP A 25 12.58 3.76 -16.26
C TRP A 25 14.01 3.36 -15.97
N VAL A 26 14.32 2.06 -15.82
CA VAL A 26 15.70 1.60 -15.53
C VAL A 26 16.69 2.05 -16.63
N GLN A 27 16.26 2.16 -17.89
CA GLN A 27 17.13 2.66 -18.97
C GLN A 27 17.50 4.15 -18.83
N GLN A 28 16.72 4.91 -18.05
CA GLN A 28 16.84 6.35 -17.91
C GLN A 28 17.23 6.78 -16.47
N ALA A 29 17.27 5.82 -15.54
CA ALA A 29 17.49 6.09 -14.13
C ALA A 29 18.88 6.71 -13.88
N GLY A 30 18.89 7.78 -13.09
CA GLY A 30 20.11 8.42 -12.58
C GLY A 30 20.29 8.22 -11.07
N ASP A 31 21.34 8.79 -10.50
CA ASP A 31 21.69 8.61 -9.09
C ASP A 31 20.63 9.12 -8.10
N SER A 32 19.91 10.21 -8.45
CA SER A 32 18.83 10.77 -7.62
C SER A 32 17.61 9.85 -7.46
N ASP A 33 17.58 8.78 -8.25
CA ASP A 33 16.47 7.84 -8.42
C ASP A 33 16.76 6.49 -7.74
N ALA A 34 17.92 6.36 -7.08
CA ALA A 34 18.41 5.14 -6.44
C ALA A 34 17.47 4.56 -5.38
N TRP A 35 16.60 5.38 -4.79
CA TRP A 35 15.64 4.95 -3.77
C TRP A 35 14.69 3.85 -4.27
N ARG A 36 14.40 3.78 -5.58
CA ARG A 36 13.53 2.74 -6.16
C ARG A 36 14.17 1.34 -6.14
N PHE A 37 15.48 1.25 -5.90
CA PHE A 37 16.18 -0.01 -5.70
C PHE A 37 16.29 -0.42 -4.22
N ASP A 38 15.91 0.47 -3.30
CA ASP A 38 15.88 0.24 -1.85
C ASP A 38 14.43 -0.01 -1.40
N ALA A 39 14.17 -1.19 -0.83
CA ALA A 39 12.81 -1.58 -0.43
C ALA A 39 12.25 -0.65 0.65
N GLY A 40 13.09 -0.28 1.63
CA GLY A 40 12.73 0.58 2.74
C GLY A 40 12.34 1.98 2.28
N GLN A 41 13.17 2.60 1.44
CA GLN A 41 12.92 3.92 0.89
C GLN A 41 11.72 3.93 -0.05
N THR A 42 11.53 2.88 -0.85
CA THR A 42 10.34 2.73 -1.70
C THR A 42 9.06 2.67 -0.87
N ALA A 43 9.05 1.85 0.18
CA ALA A 43 7.90 1.76 1.09
C ALA A 43 7.63 3.08 1.80
N LEU A 44 8.65 3.74 2.33
CA LEU A 44 8.49 5.01 3.06
C LEU A 44 7.96 6.12 2.15
N ARG A 45 8.49 6.23 0.93
CA ARG A 45 8.00 7.21 -0.05
C ARG A 45 6.59 6.91 -0.53
N PHE A 46 6.22 5.64 -0.70
CA PHE A 46 4.82 5.27 -0.99
C PHE A 46 3.87 5.82 0.09
N VAL A 47 4.21 5.65 1.36
CA VAL A 47 3.36 6.12 2.46
C VAL A 47 3.28 7.65 2.51
N ASN A 48 4.41 8.33 2.36
CA ASN A 48 4.47 9.79 2.48
C ASN A 48 3.94 10.53 1.23
N GLU A 49 4.31 10.06 0.04
CA GLU A 49 4.06 10.77 -1.23
C GLU A 49 2.82 10.25 -1.96
N TYR A 50 2.51 8.96 -1.86
CA TYR A 50 1.37 8.36 -2.55
C TYR A 50 0.12 8.27 -1.66
N LEU A 51 0.25 7.81 -0.41
CA LEU A 51 -0.87 7.78 0.54
C LEU A 51 -1.11 9.12 1.25
N GLY A 52 -0.05 9.92 1.44
CA GLY A 52 -0.11 11.20 2.15
C GLY A 52 -0.15 11.05 3.68
N PHE A 53 0.39 9.96 4.22
CA PHE A 53 0.52 9.71 5.66
C PHE A 53 1.91 10.17 6.14
N THR A 54 2.09 11.48 6.25
CA THR A 54 3.37 12.14 6.56
C THR A 54 3.92 11.87 7.96
N GLU A 55 3.05 11.48 8.87
CA GLU A 55 3.34 11.07 10.25
C GLU A 55 4.13 9.75 10.30
N VAL A 56 3.88 8.84 9.35
CA VAL A 56 4.59 7.57 9.21
C VAL A 56 5.92 7.83 8.48
N ASN A 57 6.95 8.15 9.26
CA ASN A 57 8.22 8.67 8.77
C ASN A 57 9.45 7.81 9.10
N GLN A 58 9.25 6.61 9.65
CA GLN A 58 10.34 5.69 10.01
C GLN A 58 10.23 4.33 9.32
N ILE A 59 11.38 3.80 8.90
CA ILE A 59 11.55 2.39 8.57
C ILE A 59 11.91 1.67 9.87
N VAL A 60 11.04 0.77 10.31
CA VAL A 60 11.18 -0.01 11.56
C VAL A 60 11.97 -1.29 11.31
N GLY A 61 11.81 -1.89 10.12
CA GLY A 61 12.53 -3.10 9.74
C GLY A 61 12.28 -3.47 8.28
N VAL A 62 13.22 -4.23 7.72
CA VAL A 62 13.17 -4.72 6.34
C VAL A 62 13.51 -6.20 6.34
N ASP A 63 12.68 -7.01 5.69
CA ASP A 63 12.88 -8.44 5.47
C ASP A 63 12.80 -8.75 3.98
N GLU A 64 13.96 -8.88 3.32
CA GLU A 64 14.05 -9.22 1.90
C GLU A 64 14.22 -10.73 1.70
N ARG A 65 13.38 -11.31 0.83
CA ARG A 65 13.37 -12.74 0.50
C ARG A 65 13.23 -12.92 -1.02
N GLY A 66 14.37 -13.04 -1.69
CA GLY A 66 14.40 -13.17 -3.16
C GLY A 66 13.85 -11.92 -3.86
N ASP A 67 12.82 -12.10 -4.68
CA ASP A 67 12.14 -11.00 -5.38
C ASP A 67 11.06 -10.31 -4.53
N HIS A 68 10.93 -10.62 -3.24
CA HIS A 68 9.95 -10.01 -2.34
C HIS A 68 10.62 -9.32 -1.15
N ALA A 69 9.95 -8.31 -0.59
CA ALA A 69 10.34 -7.69 0.66
C ALA A 69 9.12 -7.33 1.51
N TRP A 70 9.27 -7.41 2.83
CA TRP A 70 8.32 -6.93 3.82
C TRP A 70 8.96 -5.82 4.63
N VAL A 71 8.40 -4.60 4.52
CA VAL A 71 8.94 -3.41 5.16
C VAL A 71 7.98 -2.91 6.21
N LYS A 72 8.42 -2.97 7.46
CA LYS A 72 7.70 -2.35 8.57
C LYS A 72 7.97 -0.86 8.57
N VAL A 73 6.90 -0.08 8.48
CA VAL A 73 6.94 1.39 8.57
C VAL A 73 6.18 1.85 9.80
N GLY A 74 6.56 3.00 10.34
CA GLY A 74 6.03 3.46 11.60
C GLY A 74 6.42 4.89 11.92
N GLN A 75 6.18 5.26 13.17
CA GLN A 75 6.48 6.58 13.72
C GLN A 75 6.95 6.47 15.17
N SER A 76 7.69 7.48 15.63
CA SER A 76 8.07 7.59 17.03
C SER A 76 6.87 8.02 17.88
N VAL A 77 6.60 7.30 18.96
CA VAL A 77 5.57 7.60 19.94
C VAL A 77 6.23 7.64 21.32
N GLY A 78 6.52 8.85 21.81
CA GLY A 78 7.33 9.04 23.01
C GLY A 78 8.74 8.45 22.83
N ASN A 79 9.09 7.46 23.66
CA ASN A 79 10.40 6.80 23.64
C ASN A 79 10.41 5.46 22.88
N SER A 80 9.30 5.09 22.23
CA SER A 80 9.20 3.86 21.44
C SER A 80 8.82 4.15 19.99
N THR A 81 8.96 3.15 19.13
CA THR A 81 8.50 3.22 17.74
C THR A 81 7.26 2.36 17.60
N HIS A 82 6.16 2.97 17.13
CA HIS A 82 4.94 2.28 16.77
C HIS A 82 5.01 1.82 15.31
N THR A 83 4.67 0.57 15.01
CA THR A 83 4.60 0.05 13.63
C THR A 83 3.19 0.29 13.09
N ALA A 84 3.07 1.02 11.99
CA ALA A 84 1.80 1.33 11.36
C ALA A 84 1.36 0.30 10.31
N ALA A 85 2.31 -0.30 9.58
CA ALA A 85 2.03 -1.34 8.59
C ALA A 85 3.27 -2.19 8.28
N ASN A 86 3.04 -3.37 7.72
CA ASN A 86 4.07 -4.22 7.11
C ASN A 86 3.84 -4.30 5.58
N ILE A 87 4.52 -3.46 4.81
CA ILE A 87 4.28 -3.29 3.37
C ILE A 87 4.98 -4.40 2.59
N HIS A 88 4.23 -5.06 1.71
CA HIS A 88 4.76 -6.05 0.78
C HIS A 88 5.20 -5.38 -0.52
N LEU A 89 6.45 -5.63 -0.91
CA LEU A 89 7.03 -5.21 -2.17
C LEU A 89 7.46 -6.43 -2.99
N GLN A 90 7.48 -6.25 -4.31
CA GLN A 90 8.05 -7.20 -5.25
C GLN A 90 9.02 -6.49 -6.20
N ARG A 91 10.11 -7.15 -6.57
CA ARG A 91 10.97 -6.71 -7.68
C ARG A 91 10.23 -6.85 -9.00
N VAL A 92 10.28 -5.83 -9.85
CA VAL A 92 9.51 -5.79 -11.10
C VAL A 92 10.39 -5.46 -12.30
N GLY A 93 10.12 -6.10 -13.43
CA GLY A 93 10.87 -5.92 -14.68
C GLY A 93 11.96 -6.97 -14.94
N SER A 94 12.63 -6.83 -16.07
CA SER A 94 13.64 -7.74 -16.63
C SER A 94 15.08 -7.30 -16.39
N ALA A 95 15.29 -6.12 -15.79
CA ALA A 95 16.63 -5.65 -15.41
C ALA A 95 17.33 -6.61 -14.42
N VAL A 96 18.66 -6.71 -14.49
CA VAL A 96 19.43 -7.54 -13.53
C VAL A 96 19.19 -7.06 -12.10
N VAL A 97 19.30 -5.75 -11.89
CA VAL A 97 18.86 -5.08 -10.67
C VAL A 97 17.49 -4.47 -10.95
N ALA A 98 16.45 -5.21 -10.62
CA ALA A 98 15.07 -4.75 -10.79
C ALA A 98 14.66 -3.85 -9.61
N PRO A 99 13.96 -2.73 -9.87
CA PRO A 99 13.42 -1.88 -8.82
C PRO A 99 12.27 -2.56 -8.08
N TRP A 100 11.93 -1.99 -6.92
CA TRP A 100 10.81 -2.42 -6.11
C TRP A 100 9.50 -1.75 -6.52
N VAL A 101 8.41 -2.50 -6.40
CA VAL A 101 7.04 -1.97 -6.48
C VAL A 101 6.25 -2.45 -5.27
N VAL A 102 5.43 -1.56 -4.71
CA VAL A 102 4.47 -1.89 -3.66
C VAL A 102 3.34 -2.72 -4.26
N VAL A 103 2.99 -3.81 -3.59
CA VAL A 103 1.95 -4.74 -4.05
C VAL A 103 0.85 -4.95 -2.99
N GLY A 104 1.08 -4.62 -1.73
CA GLY A 104 0.07 -4.84 -0.68
C GLY A 104 0.63 -4.60 0.73
N THR A 105 -0.12 -5.02 1.74
CA THR A 105 0.38 -5.16 3.12
C THR A 105 0.13 -6.58 3.63
N GLU A 106 0.92 -6.97 4.62
CA GLU A 106 0.65 -8.12 5.48
C GLU A 106 0.08 -7.62 6.81
N ASP A 107 -1.20 -7.88 7.01
CA ASP A 107 -2.00 -7.25 8.05
C ASP A 107 -2.21 -8.18 9.26
N ASN A 108 -2.26 -7.61 10.47
CA ASN A 108 -2.55 -8.38 11.69
C ASN A 108 -3.56 -7.70 12.63
N LEU A 109 -3.49 -6.37 12.78
CA LEU A 109 -4.37 -5.60 13.66
C LEU A 109 -5.59 -5.07 12.92
N LEU A 110 -5.38 -4.44 11.76
CA LEU A 110 -6.42 -3.98 10.84
C LEU A 110 -6.22 -4.72 9.52
N THR A 111 -7.17 -5.59 9.12
CA THR A 111 -7.12 -6.30 7.84
C THR A 111 -8.03 -5.61 6.82
N LEU A 112 -7.66 -5.71 5.54
CA LEU A 112 -8.45 -5.28 4.40
C LEU A 112 -8.69 -6.48 3.46
N ASP A 113 -9.74 -7.25 3.75
CA ASP A 113 -10.04 -8.53 3.10
C ASP A 113 -11.01 -8.37 1.91
N SER A 114 -11.77 -7.29 1.89
CA SER A 114 -12.70 -6.93 0.83
C SER A 114 -12.37 -5.54 0.28
N PRO A 115 -12.29 -5.39 -1.05
CA PRO A 115 -12.32 -6.45 -2.05
C PRO A 115 -11.08 -7.35 -1.98
N VAL A 116 -11.20 -8.59 -2.47
CA VAL A 116 -10.07 -9.51 -2.56
C VAL A 116 -8.99 -8.90 -3.46
N TYR A 117 -7.74 -9.04 -3.08
CA TYR A 117 -6.60 -8.62 -3.88
C TYR A 117 -6.68 -9.09 -5.34
N GLY A 118 -6.38 -8.19 -6.29
CA GLY A 118 -6.46 -8.46 -7.72
C GLY A 118 -7.89 -8.48 -8.28
N SER A 119 -8.91 -8.15 -7.50
CA SER A 119 -10.28 -8.03 -8.03
C SER A 119 -10.40 -6.87 -9.01
N THR A 120 -11.36 -6.97 -9.94
CA THR A 120 -11.70 -5.87 -10.85
C THR A 120 -12.61 -4.86 -10.16
N VAL A 121 -12.36 -3.57 -10.37
CA VAL A 121 -13.26 -2.49 -9.95
C VAL A 121 -14.59 -2.63 -10.70
N ALA A 122 -15.67 -2.87 -9.96
CA ALA A 122 -17.02 -3.01 -10.50
C ALA A 122 -17.89 -1.83 -10.06
N GLY A 123 -18.41 -1.06 -11.02
CA GLY A 123 -19.33 0.05 -10.75
C GLY A 123 -18.67 1.26 -10.07
N GLN A 124 -19.49 2.06 -9.38
CA GLN A 124 -19.10 3.34 -8.78
C GLN A 124 -19.00 3.29 -7.25
N THR A 125 -19.10 2.10 -6.64
CA THR A 125 -18.99 1.93 -5.19
C THR A 125 -18.11 0.73 -4.90
N ILE A 126 -17.07 0.93 -4.08
CA ILE A 126 -16.23 -0.14 -3.56
C ILE A 126 -16.57 -0.36 -2.08
N SER A 127 -17.05 -1.55 -1.74
CA SER A 127 -17.26 -1.96 -0.35
C SER A 127 -15.95 -2.49 0.25
N ALA A 128 -15.20 -1.60 0.89
CA ALA A 128 -13.99 -1.97 1.61
C ALA A 128 -14.33 -2.55 2.98
N GLY A 129 -13.66 -3.62 3.40
CA GLY A 129 -13.95 -4.26 4.67
C GLY A 129 -12.91 -5.27 5.09
N GLY A 130 -12.99 -5.70 6.35
CA GLY A 130 -12.08 -6.67 6.95
C GLY A 130 -12.35 -6.80 8.43
N LYS A 131 -11.28 -6.92 9.23
CA LYS A 131 -11.34 -7.10 10.68
C LYS A 131 -10.43 -6.12 11.39
N ILE A 132 -10.78 -5.79 12.64
CA ILE A 132 -9.95 -5.01 13.53
C ILE A 132 -9.80 -5.71 14.89
N THR A 133 -8.59 -5.68 15.44
CA THR A 133 -8.30 -6.06 16.82
C THR A 133 -7.68 -4.87 17.53
N GLY A 134 -8.32 -4.36 18.58
CA GLY A 134 -7.90 -3.16 19.27
C GLY A 134 -9.03 -2.48 20.02
N VAL A 135 -8.81 -1.21 20.37
CA VAL A 135 -9.87 -0.36 20.91
C VAL A 135 -10.87 0.03 19.80
N ASP A 136 -12.01 0.61 20.18
CA ASP A 136 -12.96 1.12 19.19
C ASP A 136 -12.36 2.34 18.49
N GLU A 137 -12.12 2.20 17.19
CA GLU A 137 -11.41 3.19 16.38
C GLU A 137 -12.26 3.62 15.18
N CYS A 138 -12.12 4.88 14.78
CA CYS A 138 -12.64 5.33 13.49
C CYS A 138 -11.80 4.69 12.38
N ILE A 139 -12.44 3.85 11.56
CA ILE A 139 -11.83 3.31 10.35
C ILE A 139 -12.20 4.22 9.18
N GLY A 140 -11.18 4.84 8.59
CA GLY A 140 -11.26 5.57 7.33
C GLY A 140 -10.88 4.68 6.15
N VAL A 141 -11.50 4.92 5.00
CA VAL A 141 -11.13 4.25 3.74
C VAL A 141 -10.96 5.29 2.64
N ARG A 142 -9.89 5.14 1.85
CA ARG A 142 -9.61 5.97 0.68
C ARG A 142 -9.25 5.07 -0.49
N ILE A 143 -9.73 5.43 -1.67
CA ILE A 143 -9.41 4.77 -2.92
C ILE A 143 -8.53 5.71 -3.74
N LEU A 144 -7.36 5.25 -4.15
CA LEU A 144 -6.39 6.03 -4.93
C LEU A 144 -6.09 5.36 -6.26
N GLN A 145 -5.76 6.17 -7.25
CA GLN A 145 -5.19 5.74 -8.51
C GLN A 145 -4.16 6.77 -8.97
N GLN A 146 -2.93 6.33 -9.19
CA GLN A 146 -1.81 7.20 -9.61
C GLN A 146 -1.63 8.42 -8.67
N GLY A 147 -1.85 8.23 -7.36
CA GLY A 147 -1.72 9.26 -6.34
C GLY A 147 -2.93 10.20 -6.24
N ARG A 148 -3.93 10.07 -7.12
CA ARG A 148 -5.18 10.82 -7.06
C ARG A 148 -6.23 10.05 -6.27
N THR A 149 -6.88 10.74 -5.32
CA THR A 149 -8.06 10.21 -4.62
C THR A 149 -9.24 10.08 -5.57
N LEU A 150 -9.78 8.87 -5.68
CA LEU A 150 -11.01 8.56 -6.43
C LEU A 150 -12.27 8.69 -5.54
N GLY A 151 -12.11 8.45 -4.24
CA GLY A 151 -13.16 8.55 -3.23
C GLY A 151 -12.59 8.31 -1.82
N GLU A 152 -13.29 8.79 -0.81
CA GLU A 152 -12.97 8.60 0.60
C GLU A 152 -14.26 8.47 1.41
N ALA A 153 -14.27 7.61 2.44
CA ALA A 153 -15.34 7.50 3.41
C ALA A 153 -14.79 7.47 4.84
N ARG A 154 -15.45 8.19 5.76
CA ARG A 154 -15.16 8.27 7.19
C ARG A 154 -16.49 8.45 7.96
N CYS A 155 -16.68 7.97 9.18
CA CYS A 155 -15.93 6.98 9.96
C CYS A 155 -16.85 5.78 10.20
N VAL A 156 -16.34 4.56 10.05
CA VAL A 156 -17.01 3.36 10.60
C VAL A 156 -16.31 2.99 11.90
N MET A 157 -17.05 3.00 13.00
CA MET A 157 -16.53 2.62 14.32
C MET A 157 -16.50 1.10 14.42
N ALA A 158 -15.33 0.55 14.76
CA ALA A 158 -15.18 -0.85 15.12
C ALA A 158 -14.01 -1.04 16.08
N GLY A 159 -14.14 -2.01 16.98
CA GLY A 159 -13.11 -2.40 17.93
C GLY A 159 -13.47 -3.72 18.62
N GLY A 160 -12.57 -4.22 19.47
CA GLY A 160 -12.69 -5.53 20.11
C GLY A 160 -11.68 -6.52 19.54
N SER A 161 -12.06 -7.81 19.52
CA SER A 161 -11.17 -8.88 19.06
C SER A 161 -11.66 -9.44 17.73
N SER A 162 -10.88 -9.24 16.66
CA SER A 162 -11.22 -9.68 15.31
C SER A 162 -12.63 -9.22 14.86
N SER A 163 -13.04 -8.03 15.29
CA SER A 163 -14.37 -7.48 14.99
C SER A 163 -14.46 -7.10 13.52
N PRO A 164 -15.56 -7.46 12.82
CA PRO A 164 -15.71 -7.12 11.42
C PRO A 164 -15.98 -5.62 11.24
N TRP A 165 -15.53 -5.08 10.12
CA TRP A 165 -15.85 -3.72 9.68
C TRP A 165 -16.10 -3.67 8.17
N SER A 166 -16.91 -2.72 7.72
CA SER A 166 -17.15 -2.47 6.30
C SER A 166 -17.53 -1.01 6.09
N ASN A 167 -16.92 -0.36 5.11
CA ASN A 167 -17.14 1.04 4.77
C ASN A 167 -17.23 1.20 3.23
N PRO A 168 -18.43 1.42 2.67
CA PRO A 168 -18.58 1.62 1.23
C PRO A 168 -18.10 3.00 0.81
N VAL A 169 -17.27 3.04 -0.25
CA VAL A 169 -16.74 4.28 -0.83
C VAL A 169 -17.28 4.47 -2.24
N THR A 170 -17.98 5.57 -2.47
CA THR A 170 -18.33 5.99 -3.82
C THR A 170 -17.10 6.58 -4.52
N ILE A 171 -16.83 6.14 -5.74
CA ILE A 171 -15.67 6.52 -6.53
C ILE A 171 -16.09 7.17 -7.85
N SER A 172 -15.23 8.02 -8.39
CA SER A 172 -15.43 8.64 -9.69
C SER A 172 -14.13 8.83 -10.46
N GLY A 173 -14.24 8.88 -11.80
CA GLY A 173 -13.09 9.12 -12.68
C GLY A 173 -12.04 8.01 -12.64
N VAL A 174 -12.46 6.75 -12.47
CA VAL A 174 -11.56 5.59 -12.61
C VAL A 174 -11.04 5.52 -14.05
N GLN A 175 -9.75 5.24 -14.19
CA GLN A 175 -9.06 4.98 -15.46
C GLN A 175 -8.55 3.54 -15.48
N THR A 176 -8.17 3.02 -16.66
CA THR A 176 -7.50 1.73 -16.77
C THR A 176 -6.18 1.74 -15.99
N GLY A 177 -5.93 0.70 -15.21
CA GLY A 177 -4.70 0.55 -14.41
C GLY A 177 -4.94 0.10 -12.97
N PRO A 178 -3.87 0.07 -12.15
CA PRO A 178 -3.96 -0.32 -10.75
C PRO A 178 -4.76 0.70 -9.94
N VAL A 179 -5.53 0.19 -8.97
CA VAL A 179 -6.25 0.99 -7.97
C VAL A 179 -5.84 0.51 -6.58
N THR A 180 -5.48 1.46 -5.71
CA THR A 180 -5.13 1.20 -4.32
C THR A 180 -6.34 1.47 -3.43
N VAL A 181 -6.74 0.49 -2.63
CA VAL A 181 -7.65 0.70 -1.49
C VAL A 181 -6.78 0.78 -0.25
N VAL A 182 -6.90 1.85 0.54
CA VAL A 182 -6.27 1.96 1.85
C VAL A 182 -7.33 2.11 2.92
N ALA A 183 -7.20 1.33 3.98
CA ALA A 183 -7.94 1.49 5.23
C ALA A 183 -6.97 1.92 6.32
N TRP A 184 -7.37 2.84 7.19
CA TRP A 184 -6.54 3.26 8.31
C TRP A 184 -7.39 3.53 9.55
N THR A 185 -6.72 3.42 10.69
CA THR A 185 -7.23 3.89 11.98
C THR A 185 -6.32 4.96 12.55
N GLY A 186 -6.84 5.71 13.52
CA GLY A 186 -6.11 6.75 14.25
C GLY A 186 -7.06 7.70 14.97
N GLY A 187 -6.49 8.70 15.62
CA GLY A 187 -7.20 9.77 16.32
C GLY A 187 -7.02 9.76 17.84
N HIS A 188 -6.33 8.78 18.42
CA HIS A 188 -6.05 8.73 19.86
C HIS A 188 -4.68 9.31 20.19
N VAL A 189 -3.66 8.85 19.48
CA VAL A 189 -2.26 9.23 19.63
C VAL A 189 -1.78 9.96 18.38
N GLU A 190 -2.12 9.42 17.20
CA GLU A 190 -1.71 9.97 15.90
C GLU A 190 -2.86 9.96 14.91
N ARG A 191 -2.74 10.72 13.81
CA ARG A 191 -3.76 10.74 12.76
C ARG A 191 -3.86 9.40 12.02
N VAL A 192 -2.75 8.68 11.90
CA VAL A 192 -2.68 7.30 11.39
C VAL A 192 -1.88 6.47 12.39
N GLU A 193 -2.53 5.49 13.00
CA GLU A 193 -1.91 4.57 13.95
C GLU A 193 -1.59 3.25 13.25
N THR A 194 -2.56 2.67 12.55
CA THR A 194 -2.40 1.46 11.74
C THR A 194 -3.06 1.65 10.38
N PHE A 195 -2.50 1.05 9.32
CA PHE A 195 -3.16 1.01 8.01
C PHE A 195 -2.91 -0.31 7.28
N ALA A 196 -3.81 -0.61 6.34
CA ALA A 196 -3.77 -1.75 5.45
C ALA A 196 -4.07 -1.31 4.01
N ILE A 197 -3.47 -1.96 3.02
CA ILE A 197 -3.73 -1.71 1.61
C ILE A 197 -4.02 -2.99 0.83
N THR A 198 -4.89 -2.87 -0.18
CA THR A 198 -5.05 -3.89 -1.22
C THR A 198 -5.07 -3.27 -2.60
N GLY A 199 -4.77 -4.08 -3.61
CA GLY A 199 -4.68 -3.69 -5.01
C GLY A 199 -5.80 -4.28 -5.85
N LEU A 200 -6.38 -3.46 -6.73
CA LEU A 200 -7.43 -3.83 -7.66
C LEU A 200 -7.02 -3.50 -9.10
N HIS A 201 -7.69 -4.15 -10.07
CA HIS A 201 -7.58 -3.80 -11.48
C HIS A 201 -8.76 -2.95 -11.93
N ALA A 202 -8.49 -1.82 -12.57
CA ALA A 202 -9.48 -1.12 -13.38
C ALA A 202 -9.19 -1.38 -14.85
N ASN A 203 -10.23 -1.76 -15.60
CA ASN A 203 -10.18 -2.04 -17.04
C ASN A 203 -10.72 -0.86 -17.84
#